data_AF-A0A932ZZ50-F1
#
_entry.id   AF-A0A932ZZ50-F1
#
_cell.length_a   1.000
_cell.length_b   1.000
_cell.length_c   1.000
_cell.angle_alpha   90.00
_cell.angle_beta   90.00
_cell.angle_gamma   90.00
#
_symmetry.space_group_name_H-M   'P 1'
#
loop_
_entity.id
_entity.type
_entity.pdbx_description
1 polymer ?
#
loop_
_entity_poly.entity_id
_entity_poly.type
_entity_poly.pdbx_seq_one_letter_code
_entity_poly.pdbx_strand_id
1 'polypeptide(L)'
;MATTTVIANADWVVGFDGKGHRLIKGGTVAFSGSTITYVGTAYKGPADTTIDGRGRVIIPGLISTHAHLMFEGRNKGFLEDQASRKLWMSGLFEYLPAMGAFDPEGLVDVLRFACVELVKSGCTTVFEMGWLNDETLAVLEESGLRVFTGPLYRSARWYTPNGHEVLYEWDEEAGKKGFRGALDFVEKRGGDWGGRLVGVLCPAQVDTCTPDLLRETMAAARQLKVGVQIHAAQSVSEHLEMMRRHGMTPVEFLAKHGVVGPDVIIGHAIFLAHHSMIRYADHDDLGLLAQTGTHVAHCPWVFGRRGLHMESFGGYLRRGVNITIGTDTCPQDMMEEMRMAAVLSKNATNDTACPTAAETFTAATLGAARALGRDDLGRLAPGAKADVAILDGRTMNMRPLRDPIKSIVYYGASRSVETVVVDGRVVVKDGRVPGVDEHVLAERIQAAAERTLATVRERDWARRTHEQMSPLSFALWDGKA
;
A
#
# COMPACT_ATOMS: atom_id res chain seq x y z
N MET A 1 -35.24 -3.02 6.73
CA MET A 1 -34.38 -3.22 7.91
C MET A 1 -33.03 -3.71 7.41
N ALA A 2 -31.93 -3.33 8.06
CA ALA A 2 -30.61 -3.80 7.65
C ALA A 2 -30.41 -5.27 8.07
N THR A 3 -29.93 -6.10 7.15
CA THR A 3 -29.64 -7.52 7.38
C THR A 3 -28.53 -7.67 8.43
N THR A 4 -28.76 -8.52 9.42
CA THR A 4 -27.81 -8.85 10.49
C THR A 4 -27.08 -10.14 10.18
N THR A 5 -25.75 -10.06 10.06
CA THR A 5 -24.87 -11.21 9.89
C THR A 5 -24.12 -11.48 11.19
N VAL A 6 -24.07 -12.74 11.61
CA VAL A 6 -23.35 -13.19 12.80
C VAL A 6 -22.30 -14.23 12.41
N ILE A 7 -21.04 -13.95 12.73
CA ILE A 7 -19.93 -14.91 12.63
C ILE A 7 -19.77 -15.52 14.02
N ALA A 8 -20.27 -16.74 14.24
CA ALA A 8 -20.38 -17.36 15.55
C ALA A 8 -19.31 -18.44 15.79
N ASN A 9 -18.87 -18.63 17.03
CA ASN A 9 -17.96 -19.72 17.44
C ASN A 9 -16.59 -19.72 16.73
N ALA A 10 -16.04 -18.53 16.43
CA ALA A 10 -14.71 -18.42 15.89
C ALA A 10 -13.65 -18.88 16.90
N ASP A 11 -12.64 -19.64 16.45
CA ASP A 11 -11.56 -20.06 17.35
C ASP A 11 -10.87 -18.84 17.96
N TRP A 12 -10.69 -17.81 17.16
CA TRP A 12 -10.14 -16.52 17.57
C TRP A 12 -10.85 -15.34 16.89
N VAL A 13 -11.11 -14.29 17.67
CA VAL A 13 -11.47 -12.95 17.17
C VAL A 13 -10.45 -11.94 17.70
N VAL A 14 -9.97 -11.06 16.83
CA VAL A 14 -9.13 -9.92 17.21
C VAL A 14 -10.04 -8.71 17.47
N GLY A 15 -10.57 -8.65 18.69
CA GLY A 15 -11.44 -7.57 19.16
C GLY A 15 -10.65 -6.33 19.59
N PHE A 16 -11.36 -5.29 20.04
CA PHE A 16 -10.78 -4.04 20.52
C PHE A 16 -11.42 -3.58 21.84
N ASP A 17 -10.61 -3.23 22.84
CA ASP A 17 -11.09 -2.88 24.20
C ASP A 17 -11.12 -1.37 24.49
N GLY A 18 -11.01 -0.53 23.45
CA GLY A 18 -10.90 0.92 23.60
C GLY A 18 -9.46 1.42 23.64
N LYS A 19 -8.47 0.55 23.89
CA LYS A 19 -7.04 0.91 23.90
C LYS A 19 -6.24 0.21 22.82
N GLY A 20 -6.53 -1.06 22.56
CA GLY A 20 -5.83 -1.83 21.54
C GLY A 20 -6.48 -3.17 21.27
N HIS A 21 -5.82 -3.96 20.41
CA HIS A 21 -6.28 -5.30 20.06
C HIS A 21 -6.33 -6.23 21.28
N ARG A 22 -7.37 -7.08 21.35
CA ARG A 22 -7.54 -8.16 22.32
C ARG A 22 -7.95 -9.44 21.61
N LEU A 23 -7.33 -10.55 22.01
CA LEU A 23 -7.70 -11.87 21.50
C LEU A 23 -8.87 -12.42 22.31
N ILE A 24 -9.94 -12.79 21.61
CA ILE A 24 -11.11 -13.46 22.18
C ILE A 24 -11.11 -14.88 21.63
N LYS A 25 -10.92 -15.86 22.51
CA LYS A 25 -10.99 -17.28 22.17
C LYS A 25 -12.45 -17.74 22.17
N GLY A 26 -12.89 -18.46 21.13
CA GLY A 26 -14.31 -18.83 21.01
C GLY A 26 -15.22 -17.61 20.77
N GLY A 27 -14.73 -16.63 20.00
CA GLY A 27 -15.37 -15.33 19.83
C GLY A 27 -16.50 -15.32 18.81
N THR A 28 -17.28 -14.25 18.84
CA THR A 28 -18.41 -13.96 17.95
C THR A 28 -18.37 -12.50 17.53
N VAL A 29 -18.66 -12.23 16.25
CA VAL A 29 -18.82 -10.89 15.68
C VAL A 29 -20.19 -10.80 15.03
N ALA A 30 -20.94 -9.73 15.31
CA ALA A 30 -22.18 -9.43 14.61
C ALA A 30 -22.10 -8.03 13.98
N PHE A 31 -22.64 -7.91 12.77
CA PHE A 31 -22.79 -6.63 12.08
C PHE A 31 -24.15 -6.53 11.41
N SER A 32 -24.69 -5.31 11.32
CA SER A 32 -25.95 -5.01 10.64
C SER A 32 -25.73 -3.86 9.67
N GLY A 33 -26.03 -4.09 8.39
CA GLY A 33 -25.60 -3.18 7.33
C GLY A 33 -24.08 -2.98 7.37
N SER A 34 -23.63 -1.72 7.38
CA SER A 34 -22.21 -1.37 7.38
C SER A 34 -21.55 -1.24 8.76
N THR A 35 -22.25 -1.57 9.84
CA THR A 35 -21.78 -1.32 11.22
C THR A 35 -21.69 -2.60 12.04
N ILE A 36 -20.57 -2.78 12.73
CA ILE A 36 -20.39 -3.83 13.74
C ILE A 36 -21.27 -3.48 14.95
N THR A 37 -22.13 -4.42 15.35
CA THR A 37 -23.07 -4.24 16.46
C THR A 37 -22.64 -5.00 17.71
N TYR A 38 -21.83 -6.05 17.57
CA TYR A 38 -21.36 -6.85 18.69
C TYR A 38 -20.00 -7.51 18.41
N VAL A 39 -19.14 -7.53 19.43
CA VAL A 39 -17.92 -8.35 19.47
C VAL A 39 -17.76 -8.89 20.89
N GLY A 40 -17.64 -10.21 21.04
CA GLY A 40 -17.58 -10.85 22.35
C GLY A 40 -17.57 -12.37 22.25
N THR A 41 -18.00 -13.06 23.30
CA THR A 41 -18.01 -14.54 23.34
C THR A 41 -19.33 -15.15 22.86
N ALA A 42 -20.47 -14.47 23.05
CA ALA A 42 -21.77 -15.00 22.69
C ALA A 42 -22.78 -13.89 22.35
N TYR A 43 -23.25 -13.88 21.11
CA TYR A 43 -24.33 -13.01 20.65
C TYR A 43 -25.69 -13.68 20.86
N LYS A 44 -26.64 -12.98 21.49
CA LYS A 44 -27.99 -13.49 21.81
C LYS A 44 -29.11 -12.84 20.99
N GLY A 45 -28.77 -11.93 20.08
CA GLY A 45 -29.75 -11.25 19.24
C GLY A 45 -30.18 -12.08 18.03
N PRO A 46 -31.17 -11.60 17.26
CA PRO A 46 -31.56 -12.23 16.00
C PRO A 46 -30.43 -12.14 14.97
N ALA A 47 -30.35 -13.16 14.10
CA ALA A 47 -29.40 -13.25 13.00
C ALA A 47 -30.16 -13.62 11.73
N ASP A 48 -30.06 -12.80 10.69
CA ASP A 48 -30.61 -13.11 9.37
C ASP A 48 -29.67 -14.04 8.60
N THR A 49 -28.36 -13.92 8.84
CA THR A 49 -27.33 -14.80 8.27
C THR A 49 -26.35 -15.21 9.37
N THR A 50 -26.01 -16.50 9.42
CA THR A 50 -25.01 -17.02 10.35
C THR A 50 -23.86 -17.67 9.58
N ILE A 51 -22.64 -17.23 9.87
CA ILE A 51 -21.38 -17.82 9.38
C ILE A 51 -20.78 -18.63 10.53
N ASP A 52 -20.46 -19.90 10.27
CA ASP A 52 -19.79 -20.76 11.25
C ASP A 52 -18.30 -20.41 11.34
N GLY A 53 -17.87 -19.87 12.47
CA GLY A 53 -16.50 -19.46 12.74
C GLY A 53 -15.57 -20.60 13.15
N ARG A 54 -16.05 -21.82 13.41
CA ARG A 54 -15.17 -22.90 13.93
C ARG A 54 -13.97 -23.14 13.04
N GLY A 55 -12.77 -23.14 13.64
CA GLY A 55 -11.50 -23.28 12.91
C GLY A 55 -11.02 -22.00 12.23
N ARG A 56 -11.72 -20.87 12.35
CA ARG A 56 -11.41 -19.60 11.69
C ARG A 56 -10.87 -18.55 12.66
N VAL A 57 -10.12 -17.61 12.10
CA VAL A 57 -9.63 -16.40 12.79
C VAL A 57 -10.30 -15.18 12.16
N ILE A 58 -10.95 -14.37 12.97
CA ILE A 58 -11.65 -13.15 12.51
C ILE A 58 -10.81 -11.93 12.90
N ILE A 59 -10.48 -11.11 11.92
CA ILE A 59 -9.68 -9.90 12.10
C ILE A 59 -10.39 -8.67 11.53
N PRO A 60 -10.08 -7.45 12.02
CA PRO A 60 -10.43 -6.27 11.25
C PRO A 60 -9.76 -6.35 9.88
N GLY A 61 -10.44 -5.82 8.86
CA GLY A 61 -9.86 -5.73 7.53
C GLY A 61 -8.50 -5.05 7.54
N LEU A 62 -7.56 -5.60 6.78
CA LEU A 62 -6.24 -4.98 6.63
C LEU A 62 -6.35 -3.70 5.80
N ILE A 63 -5.42 -2.78 6.01
CA ILE A 63 -5.40 -1.48 5.35
C ILE A 63 -4.03 -1.29 4.70
N SER A 64 -4.00 -1.20 3.37
CA SER A 64 -2.79 -0.80 2.62
C SER A 64 -2.76 0.72 2.55
N THR A 65 -1.82 1.37 3.24
CA THR A 65 -1.74 2.83 3.28
C THR A 65 -0.96 3.44 2.12
N HIS A 66 -0.51 2.64 1.16
CA HIS A 66 0.19 3.12 -0.04
C HIS A 66 0.16 2.04 -1.10
N ALA A 67 -0.32 2.37 -2.30
CA ALA A 67 -0.40 1.45 -3.43
C ALA A 67 -0.43 2.18 -4.79
N HIS A 68 0.07 1.50 -5.81
CA HIS A 68 -0.03 1.84 -7.23
C HIS A 68 -0.70 0.68 -7.99
N LEU A 69 -2.02 0.74 -8.12
CA LEU A 69 -2.80 -0.39 -8.64
C LEU A 69 -2.78 -0.49 -10.18
N MET A 70 -2.37 0.57 -10.87
CA MET A 70 -2.58 0.72 -12.32
C MET A 70 -1.40 0.31 -13.22
N PHE A 71 -0.29 -0.12 -12.63
CA PHE A 71 1.00 -0.16 -13.36
C PHE A 71 1.66 -1.53 -13.37
N GLU A 72 1.71 -2.19 -12.21
CA GLU A 72 2.80 -3.13 -11.95
C GLU A 72 2.40 -4.60 -12.09
N GLY A 73 1.09 -4.91 -12.12
CA GLY A 73 0.61 -6.28 -12.31
C GLY A 73 1.15 -6.96 -13.58
N ARG A 74 1.33 -6.19 -14.66
CA ARG A 74 1.86 -6.64 -15.96
C ARG A 74 3.39 -6.68 -16.03
N ASN A 75 4.10 -6.18 -15.01
CA ASN A 75 5.57 -6.12 -15.00
C ASN A 75 6.20 -7.36 -14.32
N LYS A 76 5.38 -8.31 -13.84
CA LYS A 76 5.84 -9.55 -13.21
C LYS A 76 6.76 -10.34 -14.14
N GLY A 77 7.90 -10.78 -13.61
CA GLY A 77 8.92 -11.53 -14.34
C GLY A 77 9.91 -10.65 -15.11
N PHE A 78 9.76 -9.33 -15.09
CA PHE A 78 10.69 -8.40 -15.75
C PHE A 78 11.55 -7.61 -14.75
N LEU A 79 10.98 -7.14 -13.64
CA LEU A 79 11.66 -6.24 -12.70
C LEU A 79 12.42 -6.98 -11.60
N GLU A 80 12.23 -8.29 -11.51
CA GLU A 80 12.92 -9.19 -10.61
C GLU A 80 14.38 -9.37 -11.06
N ASP A 81 15.32 -9.41 -10.12
CA ASP A 81 16.78 -9.47 -10.35
C ASP A 81 17.38 -8.30 -11.16
N GLN A 82 16.59 -7.27 -11.45
CA GLN A 82 17.01 -6.10 -12.21
C GLN A 82 16.87 -4.80 -11.41
N ALA A 83 17.95 -4.02 -11.41
CA ALA A 83 18.00 -2.70 -10.82
C ALA A 83 19.20 -1.92 -11.35
N SER A 84 19.12 -0.58 -11.28
CA SER A 84 20.23 0.26 -11.73
C SER A 84 21.36 0.26 -10.70
N ARG A 85 22.41 -0.53 -10.93
CA ARG A 85 23.61 -0.53 -10.06
C ARG A 85 24.26 0.85 -9.95
N LYS A 86 24.14 1.66 -11.01
CA LYS A 86 24.72 3.00 -11.10
C LYS A 86 23.86 4.05 -10.38
N LEU A 87 22.59 3.75 -10.14
CA LEU A 87 21.64 4.59 -9.40
C LEU A 87 21.19 3.86 -8.12
N TRP A 88 22.16 3.30 -7.39
CA TRP A 88 21.97 2.74 -6.04
C TRP A 88 20.93 1.62 -5.93
N MET A 89 20.86 0.74 -6.93
CA MET A 89 19.85 -0.32 -7.04
C MET A 89 18.41 0.20 -7.12
N SER A 90 18.20 1.47 -7.47
CA SER A 90 16.87 1.99 -7.74
C SER A 90 16.34 1.42 -9.06
N GLY A 91 15.10 0.91 -9.02
CA GLY A 91 14.33 0.59 -10.22
C GLY A 91 13.63 1.81 -10.83
N LEU A 92 13.54 2.91 -10.07
CA LEU A 92 12.70 4.06 -10.42
C LEU A 92 13.19 4.76 -11.67
N PHE A 93 14.46 5.14 -11.75
CA PHE A 93 14.91 6.10 -12.77
C PHE A 93 15.19 5.48 -14.15
N GLU A 94 15.43 4.17 -14.20
CA GLU A 94 15.88 3.47 -15.41
C GLU A 94 14.86 2.43 -15.89
N TYR A 95 14.37 1.56 -14.99
CA TYR A 95 13.52 0.44 -15.38
C TYR A 95 12.04 0.82 -15.44
N LEU A 96 11.56 1.63 -14.49
CA LEU A 96 10.16 2.05 -14.45
C LEU A 96 9.72 2.83 -15.71
N PRO A 97 10.49 3.78 -16.29
CA PRO A 97 10.12 4.42 -17.56
C PRO A 97 10.04 3.45 -18.72
N ALA A 98 10.99 2.51 -18.77
CA ALA A 98 11.03 1.49 -19.80
C ALA A 98 9.82 0.54 -19.73
N MET A 99 9.19 0.39 -18.55
CA MET A 99 7.96 -0.40 -18.36
C MET A 99 6.68 0.44 -18.28
N GLY A 100 6.79 1.77 -18.16
CA GLY A 100 5.68 2.69 -18.01
C GLY A 100 4.91 3.01 -19.30
N ALA A 101 4.73 2.05 -20.21
CA ALA A 101 3.94 2.25 -21.41
C ALA A 101 2.53 2.62 -20.98
N PHE A 102 1.99 3.68 -21.55
CA PHE A 102 0.56 3.90 -21.44
C PHE A 102 -0.11 2.87 -22.36
N ASP A 103 -0.57 1.78 -21.77
CA ASP A 103 -1.41 0.75 -22.40
C ASP A 103 -2.84 0.95 -21.91
N PRO A 104 -3.61 1.86 -22.51
CA PRO A 104 -4.99 2.12 -22.10
C PRO A 104 -5.87 0.88 -22.23
N GLU A 105 -5.58 -0.02 -23.19
CA GLU A 105 -6.30 -1.29 -23.34
C GLU A 105 -6.10 -2.21 -22.13
N GLY A 106 -4.87 -2.28 -21.58
CA GLY A 106 -4.56 -3.12 -20.42
C GLY A 106 -4.81 -2.45 -19.06
N LEU A 107 -5.00 -1.13 -19.00
CA LEU A 107 -5.11 -0.36 -17.75
C LEU A 107 -6.21 -0.91 -16.83
N VAL A 108 -7.40 -1.15 -17.38
CA VAL A 108 -8.58 -1.63 -16.64
C VAL A 108 -8.33 -3.04 -16.10
N ASP A 109 -7.73 -3.93 -16.89
CA ASP A 109 -7.41 -5.29 -16.47
C ASP A 109 -6.32 -5.30 -15.39
N VAL A 110 -5.26 -4.49 -15.52
CA VAL A 110 -4.19 -4.35 -14.51
C VAL A 110 -4.76 -3.85 -13.19
N LEU A 111 -5.62 -2.83 -13.22
CA LEU A 111 -6.29 -2.31 -12.05
C LEU A 111 -7.19 -3.37 -11.39
N ARG A 112 -8.01 -4.07 -12.20
CA ARG A 112 -8.89 -5.13 -11.69
C ARG A 112 -8.08 -6.26 -11.06
N PHE A 113 -6.97 -6.65 -11.68
CA PHE A 113 -6.04 -7.64 -11.15
C PHE A 113 -5.46 -7.21 -9.79
N ALA A 114 -4.98 -5.97 -9.68
CA ALA A 114 -4.45 -5.44 -8.43
C ALA A 114 -5.52 -5.37 -7.32
N CYS A 115 -6.74 -4.97 -7.65
CA CYS A 115 -7.88 -5.00 -6.71
C CYS A 115 -8.19 -6.42 -6.22
N VAL A 116 -8.16 -7.42 -7.12
CA VAL A 116 -8.38 -8.83 -6.78
C VAL A 116 -7.30 -9.35 -5.84
N GLU A 117 -6.01 -9.07 -6.11
CA GLU A 117 -4.91 -9.42 -5.21
C GLU A 117 -5.11 -8.79 -3.82
N LEU A 118 -5.43 -7.49 -3.76
CA LEU A 118 -5.66 -6.78 -2.50
C LEU A 118 -6.76 -7.44 -1.66
N VAL A 119 -7.97 -7.58 -2.20
CA VAL A 119 -9.09 -8.13 -1.41
C VAL A 119 -8.81 -9.58 -1.00
N LYS A 120 -8.14 -10.37 -1.84
CA LYS A 120 -7.75 -11.75 -1.49
C LYS A 120 -6.63 -11.83 -0.45
N SER A 121 -5.91 -10.73 -0.19
CA SER A 121 -4.98 -10.65 0.95
C SER A 121 -5.65 -10.30 2.29
N GLY A 122 -6.98 -10.08 2.30
CA GLY A 122 -7.71 -9.62 3.48
C GLY A 122 -7.74 -8.10 3.63
N CYS A 123 -7.30 -7.37 2.59
CA CYS A 123 -7.35 -5.92 2.54
C CYS A 123 -8.79 -5.45 2.29
N THR A 124 -9.19 -4.40 3.00
CA THR A 124 -10.53 -3.78 2.89
C THR A 124 -10.46 -2.31 2.52
N THR A 125 -9.33 -1.66 2.83
CA THR A 125 -9.10 -0.24 2.59
C THR A 125 -7.73 -0.04 1.95
N VAL A 126 -7.67 0.80 0.91
CA VAL A 126 -6.43 1.15 0.21
C VAL A 126 -6.28 2.66 0.10
N PHE A 127 -5.06 3.16 0.30
CA PHE A 127 -4.64 4.46 -0.20
C PHE A 127 -3.92 4.24 -1.53
N GLU A 128 -4.56 4.67 -2.61
CA GLU A 128 -4.13 4.45 -3.98
C GLU A 128 -3.71 5.78 -4.62
N MET A 129 -2.53 5.78 -5.24
CA MET A 129 -2.02 6.92 -5.98
C MET A 129 -1.98 6.56 -7.47
N GLY A 130 -2.98 7.02 -8.23
CA GLY A 130 -3.12 6.62 -9.62
C GLY A 130 -3.71 7.66 -10.55
N TRP A 131 -4.04 7.19 -11.74
CA TRP A 131 -4.62 7.98 -12.83
C TRP A 131 -6.12 7.72 -12.91
N LEU A 132 -6.90 8.71 -12.50
CA LEU A 132 -8.34 8.56 -12.37
C LEU A 132 -9.06 9.05 -13.62
N ASN A 133 -9.96 8.21 -14.09
CA ASN A 133 -10.96 8.46 -15.13
C ASN A 133 -12.21 7.62 -14.82
N ASP A 134 -13.27 7.76 -15.60
CA ASP A 134 -14.53 7.06 -15.29
C ASP A 134 -14.41 5.53 -15.35
N GLU A 135 -13.56 4.98 -16.24
CA GLU A 135 -13.34 3.54 -16.35
C GLU A 135 -12.60 2.96 -15.13
N THR A 136 -11.53 3.63 -14.70
CA THR A 136 -10.76 3.23 -13.51
C THR A 136 -11.57 3.37 -12.24
N LEU A 137 -12.38 4.44 -12.12
CA LEU A 137 -13.30 4.60 -10.99
C LEU A 137 -14.39 3.52 -10.97
N ALA A 138 -14.90 3.09 -12.12
CA ALA A 138 -15.86 1.99 -12.19
C ALA A 138 -15.26 0.67 -11.66
N VAL A 139 -14.01 0.35 -12.01
CA VAL A 139 -13.31 -0.83 -11.47
C VAL A 139 -13.08 -0.73 -9.97
N LEU A 140 -12.66 0.44 -9.47
CA LEU A 140 -12.48 0.68 -8.05
C LEU A 140 -13.81 0.54 -7.29
N GLU A 141 -14.92 1.03 -7.84
CA GLU A 141 -16.25 0.84 -7.26
C GLU A 141 -16.64 -0.63 -7.19
N GLU A 142 -16.49 -1.34 -8.32
CA GLU A 142 -16.81 -2.76 -8.49
C GLU A 142 -16.05 -3.65 -7.50
N SER A 143 -14.78 -3.33 -7.24
CA SER A 143 -13.93 -4.06 -6.30
C SER A 143 -14.52 -4.16 -4.89
N GLY A 144 -15.39 -3.23 -4.52
CA GLY A 144 -15.97 -3.15 -3.19
C GLY A 144 -15.04 -2.60 -2.12
N LEU A 145 -13.78 -2.25 -2.44
CA LEU A 145 -12.83 -1.64 -1.51
C LEU A 145 -13.30 -0.28 -0.99
N ARG A 146 -12.80 0.10 0.18
CA ARG A 146 -12.76 1.50 0.61
C ARG A 146 -11.49 2.14 0.06
N VAL A 147 -11.62 3.23 -0.69
CA VAL A 147 -10.52 3.77 -1.51
C VAL A 147 -10.27 5.22 -1.13
N PHE A 148 -9.06 5.49 -0.64
CA PHE A 148 -8.50 6.84 -0.54
C PHE A 148 -7.68 7.05 -1.81
N THR A 149 -8.10 7.94 -2.70
CA THR A 149 -7.36 8.18 -3.95
C THR A 149 -7.46 9.63 -4.41
N GLY A 150 -6.52 10.04 -5.24
CA GLY A 150 -6.49 11.32 -5.91
C GLY A 150 -5.53 11.30 -7.09
N PRO A 151 -5.78 12.11 -8.14
CA PRO A 151 -4.86 12.20 -9.26
C PRO A 151 -3.47 12.65 -8.81
N LEU A 152 -2.43 11.98 -9.31
CA LEU A 152 -1.05 12.39 -9.15
C LEU A 152 -0.75 13.70 -9.92
N TYR A 153 0.03 14.59 -9.31
CA TYR A 153 0.53 15.81 -9.96
C TYR A 153 1.95 16.16 -9.52
N ARG A 154 2.70 16.80 -10.40
CA ARG A 154 4.12 17.17 -10.19
C ARG A 154 4.55 18.27 -11.15
N SER A 155 5.54 19.06 -10.75
CA SER A 155 6.14 20.15 -11.53
C SER A 155 7.32 19.69 -12.38
N ALA A 156 7.76 18.44 -12.25
CA ALA A 156 8.83 17.88 -13.07
C ALA A 156 8.66 16.40 -13.34
N ARG A 157 9.27 15.91 -14.42
CA ARG A 157 9.47 14.49 -14.67
C ARG A 157 10.97 14.19 -14.60
N TRP A 158 11.34 13.16 -13.85
CA TRP A 158 12.70 12.64 -13.88
C TRP A 158 12.92 11.78 -15.13
N TYR A 159 14.15 11.77 -15.64
CA TYR A 159 14.62 10.87 -16.68
C TYR A 159 16.12 10.60 -16.50
N THR A 160 16.63 9.55 -17.14
CA THR A 160 18.07 9.30 -17.21
C THR A 160 18.52 9.29 -18.66
N PRO A 161 19.48 10.15 -19.08
CA PRO A 161 19.97 10.14 -20.45
C PRO A 161 21.01 9.04 -20.70
N ASN A 162 21.60 8.47 -19.63
CA ASN A 162 22.81 7.66 -19.70
C ASN A 162 22.88 6.51 -18.66
N GLY A 163 21.79 6.29 -17.92
CA GLY A 163 21.65 5.23 -16.90
C GLY A 163 22.49 5.43 -15.64
N HIS A 164 23.08 6.60 -15.40
CA HIS A 164 23.88 6.88 -14.20
C HIS A 164 23.72 8.29 -13.62
N GLU A 165 23.00 9.17 -14.32
CA GLU A 165 22.56 10.47 -13.82
C GLU A 165 21.04 10.56 -13.92
N VAL A 166 20.41 11.25 -12.95
CA VAL A 166 18.98 11.57 -12.97
C VAL A 166 18.83 13.06 -13.24
N LEU A 167 18.14 13.39 -14.33
CA LEU A 167 17.83 14.76 -14.73
C LEU A 167 16.32 15.00 -14.63
N TYR A 168 15.93 16.28 -14.62
CA TYR A 168 14.56 16.70 -14.34
C TYR A 168 14.11 17.70 -15.40
N GLU A 169 13.03 17.34 -16.08
CA GLU A 169 12.33 18.21 -17.02
C GLU A 169 11.21 18.92 -16.27
N TRP A 170 11.36 20.22 -16.04
CA TRP A 170 10.42 21.04 -15.27
C TRP A 170 9.32 21.62 -16.16
N ASP A 171 8.08 21.49 -15.69
CA ASP A 171 6.87 22.11 -16.24
C ASP A 171 5.94 22.46 -15.07
N GLU A 172 6.10 23.66 -14.53
CA GLU A 172 5.29 24.15 -13.41
C GLU A 172 3.81 24.33 -13.77
N GLU A 173 3.51 24.67 -15.03
CA GLU A 173 2.13 24.86 -15.48
C GLU A 173 1.40 23.52 -15.60
N ALA A 174 2.09 22.45 -16.02
CA ALA A 174 1.56 21.09 -15.92
C ALA A 174 1.32 20.69 -14.46
N GLY A 175 2.23 21.04 -13.53
CA GLY A 175 2.06 20.82 -12.09
C GLY A 175 0.80 21.51 -11.54
N LYS A 176 0.62 22.81 -11.82
CA LYS A 176 -0.58 23.57 -11.42
C LYS A 176 -1.85 23.03 -12.06
N LYS A 177 -1.80 22.61 -13.33
CA LYS A 177 -2.94 21.99 -14.02
C LYS A 177 -3.33 20.67 -13.36
N GLY A 178 -2.36 19.81 -13.05
CA GLY A 178 -2.59 18.54 -12.35
C GLY A 178 -3.18 18.78 -10.95
N PHE A 179 -2.66 19.75 -10.21
CA PHE A 179 -3.18 20.13 -8.90
C PHE A 179 -4.64 20.60 -8.96
N ARG A 180 -5.00 21.48 -9.92
CA ARG A 180 -6.39 21.88 -10.14
C ARG A 180 -7.30 20.69 -10.46
N GLY A 181 -6.82 19.73 -11.27
CA GLY A 181 -7.56 18.50 -11.55
C GLY A 181 -7.76 17.63 -10.30
N ALA A 182 -6.78 17.56 -9.41
CA ALA A 182 -6.91 16.86 -8.14
C ALA A 182 -7.92 17.54 -7.20
N LEU A 183 -7.95 18.88 -7.13
CA LEU A 183 -8.97 19.61 -6.38
C LEU A 183 -10.38 19.33 -6.92
N ASP A 184 -10.54 19.41 -8.25
CA ASP A 184 -11.83 19.13 -8.90
C ASP A 184 -12.33 17.71 -8.61
N PHE A 185 -11.42 16.73 -8.61
CA PHE A 185 -11.73 15.36 -8.22
C PHE A 185 -12.20 15.27 -6.76
N VAL A 186 -11.47 15.85 -5.81
CA VAL A 186 -11.81 15.83 -4.39
C VAL A 186 -13.19 16.45 -4.16
N GLU A 187 -13.48 17.59 -4.79
CA GLU A 187 -14.75 18.32 -4.62
C GLU A 187 -15.95 17.60 -5.27
N LYS A 188 -15.75 16.97 -6.42
CA LYS A 188 -16.86 16.37 -7.19
C LYS A 188 -17.14 14.91 -6.88
N ARG A 189 -16.10 14.15 -6.51
CA ARG A 189 -16.17 12.68 -6.35
C ARG A 189 -15.87 12.22 -4.92
N GLY A 190 -15.28 13.08 -4.10
CA GLY A 190 -15.04 12.79 -2.68
C GLY A 190 -16.35 12.50 -1.96
N GLY A 191 -16.46 11.32 -1.35
CA GLY A 191 -17.67 10.87 -0.65
C GLY A 191 -18.59 9.95 -1.46
N ASP A 192 -18.26 9.67 -2.73
CA ASP A 192 -19.02 8.72 -3.55
C ASP A 192 -19.06 7.32 -2.91
N TRP A 193 -19.96 6.47 -3.43
CA TRP A 193 -20.15 5.07 -3.02
C TRP A 193 -20.50 4.91 -1.54
N GLY A 194 -21.27 5.85 -0.99
CA GLY A 194 -21.65 5.87 0.42
C GLY A 194 -20.49 6.21 1.35
N GLY A 195 -19.54 7.04 0.90
CA GLY A 195 -18.34 7.42 1.64
C GLY A 195 -17.23 6.36 1.61
N ARG A 196 -17.28 5.40 0.67
CA ARG A 196 -16.16 4.50 0.41
C ARG A 196 -15.08 5.14 -0.46
N LEU A 197 -15.44 6.07 -1.35
CA LEU A 197 -14.46 6.89 -2.06
C LEU A 197 -14.11 8.12 -1.23
N VAL A 198 -12.84 8.26 -0.84
CA VAL A 198 -12.32 9.43 -0.14
C VAL A 198 -11.31 10.12 -1.04
N GLY A 199 -11.59 11.38 -1.38
CA GLY A 199 -10.66 12.21 -2.13
C GLY A 199 -9.47 12.64 -1.27
N VAL A 200 -8.26 12.51 -1.81
CA VAL A 200 -6.99 12.92 -1.17
C VAL A 200 -6.12 13.68 -2.17
N LEU A 201 -5.10 14.39 -1.68
CA LEU A 201 -4.15 15.10 -2.52
C LEU A 201 -2.81 14.37 -2.59
N CYS A 202 -2.35 14.11 -3.82
CA CYS A 202 -1.20 13.25 -4.11
C CYS A 202 -0.11 13.99 -4.92
N PRO A 203 0.62 14.97 -4.35
CA PRO A 203 1.83 15.48 -4.98
C PRO A 203 2.83 14.31 -5.13
N ALA A 204 3.37 14.12 -6.33
CA ALA A 204 3.96 12.83 -6.69
C ALA A 204 5.21 12.50 -5.86
N GLN A 205 6.28 13.26 -6.00
CA GLN A 205 7.54 13.03 -5.28
C GLN A 205 8.14 14.36 -4.82
N VAL A 206 8.80 14.36 -3.66
CA VAL A 206 9.43 15.55 -3.06
C VAL A 206 10.40 16.27 -4.01
N ASP A 207 11.13 15.52 -4.83
CA ASP A 207 12.12 16.01 -5.80
C ASP A 207 11.52 16.42 -7.16
N THR A 208 10.20 16.29 -7.33
CA THR A 208 9.49 16.66 -8.56
C THR A 208 8.42 17.75 -8.37
N CYS A 209 8.22 18.22 -7.15
CA CYS A 209 7.27 19.27 -6.83
C CYS A 209 8.00 20.55 -6.44
N THR A 210 7.57 21.70 -6.98
CA THR A 210 8.10 22.99 -6.54
C THR A 210 7.62 23.33 -5.12
N PRO A 211 8.40 24.14 -4.36
CA PRO A 211 7.97 24.63 -3.04
C PRO A 211 6.58 25.26 -3.02
N ASP A 212 6.21 26.01 -4.06
CA ASP A 212 4.93 26.71 -4.12
C ASP A 212 3.78 25.74 -4.36
N LEU A 213 3.95 24.77 -5.26
CA LEU A 213 2.98 23.69 -5.46
C LEU A 213 2.72 22.94 -4.14
N LEU A 214 3.77 22.60 -3.39
CA LEU A 214 3.64 21.90 -2.11
C LEU A 214 2.90 22.73 -1.04
N ARG A 215 3.17 24.03 -0.96
CA ARG A 215 2.46 24.92 -0.02
C ARG A 215 0.99 25.09 -0.39
N GLU A 216 0.70 25.26 -1.69
CA GLU A 216 -0.67 25.33 -2.20
C GLU A 216 -1.44 24.02 -1.93
N THR A 217 -0.81 22.86 -2.15
CA THR A 217 -1.35 21.55 -1.78
C THR A 217 -1.75 21.50 -0.32
N MET A 218 -0.85 21.89 0.59
CA MET A 218 -1.14 21.81 2.04
C MET A 218 -2.20 22.82 2.49
N ALA A 219 -2.22 24.02 1.90
CA ALA A 219 -3.27 25.00 2.17
C ALA A 219 -4.64 24.45 1.77
N ALA A 220 -4.75 23.89 0.56
CA ALA A 220 -5.98 23.29 0.07
C ALA A 220 -6.39 22.04 0.87
N ALA A 221 -5.45 21.14 1.17
CA ALA A 221 -5.69 19.93 1.96
C ALA A 221 -6.35 20.27 3.30
N ARG A 222 -5.79 21.26 4.02
CA ARG A 222 -6.30 21.70 5.32
C ARG A 222 -7.65 22.42 5.22
N GLN A 223 -7.86 23.20 4.18
CA GLN A 223 -9.16 23.85 3.92
C GLN A 223 -10.26 22.81 3.63
N LEU A 224 -9.96 21.83 2.78
CA LEU A 224 -10.87 20.75 2.40
C LEU A 224 -10.96 19.63 3.45
N LYS A 225 -10.07 19.62 4.44
CA LYS A 225 -9.92 18.59 5.48
C LYS A 225 -9.68 17.19 4.90
N VAL A 226 -8.81 17.11 3.89
CA VAL A 226 -8.40 15.86 3.25
C VAL A 226 -6.93 15.56 3.53
N GLY A 227 -6.57 14.29 3.51
CA GLY A 227 -5.19 13.85 3.71
C GLY A 227 -4.30 14.09 2.49
N VAL A 228 -2.99 14.13 2.73
CA VAL A 228 -1.94 14.23 1.71
C VAL A 228 -1.03 13.01 1.78
N GLN A 229 -0.66 12.47 0.62
CA GLN A 229 0.41 11.50 0.51
C GLN A 229 1.44 11.90 -0.52
N ILE A 230 2.72 11.75 -0.17
CA ILE A 230 3.86 12.12 -1.02
C ILE A 230 4.97 11.08 -0.86
N HIS A 231 5.69 10.78 -1.94
CA HIS A 231 6.91 9.97 -1.84
C HIS A 231 8.08 10.84 -1.40
N ALA A 232 8.80 10.41 -0.37
CA ALA A 232 10.04 11.05 0.06
C ALA A 232 10.97 10.07 0.75
N ALA A 233 12.26 10.35 0.65
CA ALA A 233 13.35 9.47 1.11
C ALA A 233 13.20 8.04 0.57
N GLN A 234 12.77 7.90 -0.69
CA GLN A 234 12.54 6.60 -1.32
C GLN A 234 13.76 6.05 -2.05
N SER A 235 14.76 6.89 -2.35
CA SER A 235 16.00 6.46 -2.98
C SER A 235 17.19 7.31 -2.55
N VAL A 236 18.40 6.75 -2.63
CA VAL A 236 19.63 7.50 -2.39
C VAL A 236 19.81 8.63 -3.40
N SER A 237 19.49 8.41 -4.68
CA SER A 237 19.58 9.46 -5.70
C SER A 237 18.67 10.65 -5.41
N GLU A 238 17.42 10.39 -4.97
CA GLU A 238 16.49 11.44 -4.54
C GLU A 238 17.06 12.21 -3.33
N HIS A 239 17.55 11.50 -2.31
CA HIS A 239 18.11 12.14 -1.12
C HIS A 239 19.29 13.08 -1.48
N LEU A 240 20.24 12.59 -2.29
CA LEU A 240 21.39 13.37 -2.72
C LEU A 240 20.96 14.58 -3.57
N GLU A 241 19.93 14.43 -4.39
CA GLU A 241 19.41 15.53 -5.20
C GLU A 241 18.75 16.61 -4.34
N MET A 242 17.99 16.21 -3.31
CA MET A 242 17.41 17.14 -2.34
C MET A 242 18.50 17.93 -1.59
N MET A 243 19.55 17.22 -1.13
CA MET A 243 20.71 17.87 -0.54
C MET A 243 21.40 18.83 -1.51
N ARG A 244 21.59 18.44 -2.77
CA ARG A 244 22.25 19.27 -3.80
C ARG A 244 21.45 20.54 -4.12
N ARG A 245 20.13 20.44 -4.30
CA ARG A 245 19.28 21.56 -4.69
C ARG A 245 18.96 22.51 -3.55
N HIS A 246 18.79 21.97 -2.34
CA HIS A 246 18.17 22.71 -1.24
C HIS A 246 19.01 22.73 0.04
N GLY A 247 20.08 21.93 0.13
CA GLY A 247 20.89 21.79 1.35
C GLY A 247 20.11 21.18 2.51
N MET A 248 19.08 20.37 2.21
CA MET A 248 18.14 19.82 3.18
C MET A 248 17.83 18.37 2.83
N THR A 249 17.63 17.54 3.86
CA THR A 249 17.12 16.19 3.64
C THR A 249 15.71 16.27 3.03
N PRO A 250 15.20 15.20 2.41
CA PRO A 250 13.82 15.15 1.94
C PRO A 250 12.80 15.54 3.03
N VAL A 251 12.97 15.07 4.27
CA VAL A 251 12.04 15.33 5.36
C VAL A 251 12.14 16.77 5.87
N GLU A 252 13.35 17.31 6.01
CA GLU A 252 13.55 18.71 6.39
C GLU A 252 12.94 19.68 5.37
N PHE A 253 13.12 19.38 4.08
CA PHE A 253 12.51 20.15 3.00
C PHE A 253 10.98 20.14 3.11
N LEU A 254 10.36 18.96 3.27
CA LEU A 254 8.92 18.86 3.47
C LEU A 254 8.45 19.65 4.70
N ALA A 255 9.17 19.55 5.82
CA ALA A 255 8.82 20.27 7.04
C ALA A 255 8.90 21.79 6.88
N LYS A 256 9.97 22.29 6.24
CA LYS A 256 10.12 23.72 5.92
C LYS A 256 8.97 24.27 5.07
N HIS A 257 8.41 23.43 4.19
CA HIS A 257 7.30 23.79 3.31
C HIS A 257 5.92 23.40 3.87
N GLY A 258 5.86 22.90 5.11
CA GLY A 258 4.62 22.60 5.81
C GLY A 258 3.94 21.30 5.40
N VAL A 259 4.61 20.44 4.62
CA VAL A 259 4.15 19.11 4.16
C VAL A 259 4.48 18.04 5.20
N VAL A 260 4.08 18.31 6.43
CA VAL A 260 4.23 17.44 7.60
C VAL A 260 3.02 17.66 8.49
N GLY A 261 2.66 16.65 9.29
CA GLY A 261 1.50 16.72 10.15
C GLY A 261 0.74 15.39 10.25
N PRO A 262 -0.26 15.32 11.13
CA PRO A 262 -1.13 14.15 11.29
C PRO A 262 -2.04 13.89 10.07
N ASP A 263 -2.10 14.83 9.13
CA ASP A 263 -2.81 14.76 7.85
C ASP A 263 -1.89 14.33 6.69
N VAL A 264 -0.62 13.99 6.97
CA VAL A 264 0.39 13.65 5.95
C VAL A 264 0.92 12.23 6.14
N ILE A 265 0.91 11.47 5.05
CA ILE A 265 1.60 10.18 4.93
C ILE A 265 2.78 10.34 3.97
N ILE A 266 3.98 10.02 4.43
CA ILE A 266 5.16 9.90 3.55
C ILE A 266 5.27 8.45 3.10
N GLY A 267 5.22 8.23 1.79
CA GLY A 267 5.52 6.96 1.15
C GLY A 267 6.99 6.58 1.39
N HIS A 268 7.20 5.38 1.91
CA HIS A 268 8.48 4.72 2.14
C HIS A 268 9.30 5.25 3.32
N ALA A 269 9.80 6.49 3.24
CA ALA A 269 10.73 7.09 4.21
C ALA A 269 11.88 6.15 4.62
N ILE A 270 12.56 5.53 3.65
CA ILE A 270 13.59 4.51 3.89
C ILE A 270 14.96 5.18 4.10
N PHE A 271 15.35 6.03 3.15
CA PHE A 271 16.66 6.67 3.09
C PHE A 271 16.65 8.01 3.83
N LEU A 272 16.31 7.95 5.12
CA LEU A 272 16.44 9.09 6.04
C LEU A 272 17.92 9.37 6.34
N ALA A 273 18.19 10.54 6.92
CA ALA A 273 19.53 11.00 7.30
C ALA A 273 20.40 9.95 8.01
N HIS A 274 19.80 9.17 8.91
CA HIS A 274 20.48 8.15 9.70
C HIS A 274 20.75 6.83 8.96
N HIS A 275 20.18 6.64 7.77
CA HIS A 275 20.31 5.38 7.01
C HIS A 275 21.78 5.11 6.64
N SER A 276 22.22 3.85 6.70
CA SER A 276 23.63 3.48 6.51
C SER A 276 24.21 3.80 5.13
N MET A 277 23.35 3.91 4.12
CA MET A 277 23.67 4.35 2.75
C MET A 277 23.64 5.89 2.56
N ILE A 278 23.20 6.65 3.57
CA ILE A 278 23.06 8.11 3.52
C ILE A 278 24.11 8.77 4.42
N ARG A 279 24.12 8.44 5.73
CA ARG A 279 25.09 8.89 6.73
C ARG A 279 25.22 10.41 6.90
N TYR A 280 24.10 11.12 6.99
CA TYR A 280 24.07 12.54 7.35
C TYR A 280 23.77 12.68 8.85
N ALA A 281 24.78 12.46 9.69
CA ALA A 281 24.63 12.28 11.14
C ALA A 281 24.12 13.52 11.91
N ASP A 282 24.27 14.72 11.37
CA ASP A 282 23.85 15.97 12.02
C ASP A 282 22.36 16.30 11.84
N HIS A 283 21.60 15.43 11.17
CA HIS A 283 20.18 15.63 10.86
C HIS A 283 19.29 14.55 11.52
N ASP A 284 18.17 14.96 12.14
CA ASP A 284 17.24 14.06 12.86
C ASP A 284 15.87 13.98 12.16
N ASP A 285 15.86 13.41 10.95
CA ASP A 285 14.62 13.19 10.18
C ASP A 285 13.58 12.40 10.99
N LEU A 286 14.02 11.37 11.72
CA LEU A 286 13.11 10.49 12.45
C LEU A 286 12.47 11.21 13.65
N GLY A 287 13.23 12.04 14.36
CA GLY A 287 12.71 12.92 15.41
C GLY A 287 11.75 13.97 14.85
N LEU A 288 12.03 14.53 13.67
CA LEU A 288 11.14 15.48 13.01
C LEU A 288 9.78 14.85 12.66
N LEU A 289 9.78 13.65 12.05
CA LEU A 289 8.55 12.90 11.77
C LEU A 289 7.72 12.62 13.04
N ALA A 290 8.39 12.25 14.13
CA ALA A 290 7.72 12.01 15.41
C ALA A 290 7.12 13.29 16.01
N GLN A 291 7.86 14.40 15.97
CA GLN A 291 7.42 15.70 16.50
C GLN A 291 6.23 16.26 15.75
N THR A 292 6.19 16.11 14.42
CA THR A 292 5.09 16.61 13.59
C THR A 292 3.88 15.68 13.58
N GLY A 293 4.03 14.44 14.08
CA GLY A 293 3.00 13.42 13.98
C GLY A 293 2.81 12.87 12.56
N THR A 294 3.78 13.10 11.66
CA THR A 294 3.74 12.61 10.28
C THR A 294 3.78 11.08 10.25
N HIS A 295 3.00 10.50 9.34
CA HIS A 295 2.91 9.06 9.18
C HIS A 295 3.86 8.55 8.10
N VAL A 296 4.27 7.30 8.20
CA VAL A 296 5.15 6.64 7.21
C VAL A 296 4.47 5.38 6.70
N ALA A 297 4.30 5.25 5.38
CA ALA A 297 3.83 4.01 4.76
C ALA A 297 5.03 3.16 4.31
N HIS A 298 5.35 2.11 5.05
CA HIS A 298 6.45 1.22 4.72
C HIS A 298 6.01 0.14 3.72
N CYS A 299 6.76 -0.03 2.64
CA CYS A 299 6.48 -0.98 1.56
C CYS A 299 7.68 -1.93 1.40
N PRO A 300 7.87 -2.91 2.29
CA PRO A 300 9.11 -3.66 2.35
C PRO A 300 9.40 -4.53 1.13
N TRP A 301 8.40 -5.14 0.48
CA TRP A 301 8.64 -6.08 -0.62
C TRP A 301 9.37 -5.44 -1.81
N VAL A 302 8.84 -4.32 -2.30
CA VAL A 302 9.33 -3.63 -3.51
C VAL A 302 10.79 -3.16 -3.37
N PHE A 303 11.25 -2.83 -2.17
CA PHE A 303 12.65 -2.51 -1.89
C PHE A 303 13.48 -3.76 -1.58
N GLY A 304 12.93 -4.66 -0.76
CA GLY A 304 13.59 -5.88 -0.31
C GLY A 304 14.04 -6.77 -1.47
N ARG A 305 13.20 -6.90 -2.51
CA ARG A 305 13.54 -7.67 -3.73
C ARG A 305 14.74 -7.11 -4.51
N ARG A 306 15.15 -5.87 -4.24
CA ARG A 306 16.32 -5.19 -4.84
C ARG A 306 17.51 -5.09 -3.88
N GLY A 307 17.44 -5.75 -2.72
CA GLY A 307 18.47 -5.69 -1.69
C GLY A 307 18.48 -4.40 -0.87
N LEU A 308 17.39 -3.61 -0.93
CA LEU A 308 17.22 -2.37 -0.18
C LEU A 308 16.24 -2.59 0.99
N HIS A 309 16.45 -1.92 2.13
CA HIS A 309 15.58 -2.08 3.29
C HIS A 309 15.64 -0.84 4.18
N MET A 310 14.62 -0.66 5.02
CA MET A 310 14.66 0.29 6.14
C MET A 310 15.51 -0.29 7.27
N GLU A 311 16.37 0.54 7.88
CA GLU A 311 17.27 0.12 8.98
C GLU A 311 16.52 -0.48 10.18
N SER A 312 15.32 0.02 10.47
CA SER A 312 14.50 -0.52 11.56
C SER A 312 13.05 -0.07 11.47
N PHE A 313 12.13 -1.00 11.22
CA PHE A 313 10.70 -0.72 11.35
C PHE A 313 10.33 -0.44 12.82
N GLY A 314 10.81 -1.27 13.75
CA GLY A 314 10.53 -1.10 15.18
C GLY A 314 11.20 0.16 15.79
N GLY A 315 12.32 0.62 15.23
CA GLY A 315 12.99 1.86 15.63
C GLY A 315 12.12 3.09 15.38
N TYR A 316 11.35 3.11 14.29
CA TYR A 316 10.43 4.21 13.97
C TYR A 316 9.32 4.26 15.02
N LEU A 317 8.73 3.11 15.35
CA LEU A 317 7.73 2.99 16.42
C LEU A 317 8.27 3.48 17.76
N ARG A 318 9.47 3.05 18.16
CA ARG A 318 10.09 3.46 19.43
C ARG A 318 10.45 4.95 19.47
N ARG A 319 10.72 5.59 18.32
CA ARG A 319 10.92 7.05 18.24
C ARG A 319 9.61 7.83 18.31
N GLY A 320 8.45 7.16 18.21
CA GLY A 320 7.13 7.77 18.26
C GLY A 320 6.51 8.03 16.88
N VAL A 321 7.14 7.57 15.79
CA VAL A 321 6.57 7.68 14.44
C VAL A 321 5.46 6.64 14.28
N ASN A 322 4.30 7.07 13.77
CA ASN A 322 3.30 6.12 13.29
C ASN A 322 3.73 5.57 11.93
N ILE A 323 4.31 4.38 11.95
CA ILE A 323 4.61 3.62 10.74
C ILE A 323 3.46 2.64 10.44
N THR A 324 3.07 2.60 9.18
CA THR A 324 2.01 1.78 8.60
C THR A 324 2.59 0.92 7.50
N ILE A 325 1.76 0.07 6.88
CA ILE A 325 2.20 -0.85 5.83
C ILE A 325 1.43 -0.52 4.54
N GLY A 326 2.15 -0.43 3.43
CA GLY A 326 1.59 -0.33 2.09
C GLY A 326 2.18 -1.40 1.18
N THR A 327 1.44 -1.74 0.14
CA THR A 327 1.84 -2.73 -0.88
C THR A 327 2.65 -2.11 -2.00
N ASP A 328 2.51 -0.80 -2.22
CA ASP A 328 3.14 -0.09 -3.34
C ASP A 328 2.78 -0.78 -4.68
N THR A 329 3.72 -1.52 -5.24
CA THR A 329 3.61 -2.20 -6.53
C THR A 329 3.09 -3.63 -6.38
N CYS A 330 3.41 -4.50 -7.34
CA CYS A 330 2.97 -5.89 -7.34
C CYS A 330 3.96 -6.81 -6.59
N PRO A 331 3.48 -7.87 -5.88
CA PRO A 331 2.09 -8.25 -5.65
C PRO A 331 1.39 -7.37 -4.62
N GLN A 332 0.08 -7.24 -4.75
CA GLN A 332 -0.73 -6.49 -3.79
C GLN A 332 -1.18 -7.37 -2.60
N ASP A 333 -0.22 -7.93 -1.84
CA ASP A 333 -0.50 -8.86 -0.73
C ASP A 333 -0.05 -8.31 0.64
N MET A 334 -1.02 -7.89 1.47
CA MET A 334 -0.75 -7.36 2.81
C MET A 334 -0.19 -8.38 3.79
N MET A 335 -0.44 -9.69 3.60
CA MET A 335 0.14 -10.73 4.45
C MET A 335 1.64 -10.86 4.20
N GLU A 336 2.03 -10.77 2.93
CA GLU A 336 3.43 -10.76 2.52
C GLU A 336 4.15 -9.51 3.02
N GLU A 337 3.55 -8.33 2.87
CA GLU A 337 4.15 -7.09 3.35
C GLU A 337 4.35 -7.08 4.88
N MET A 338 3.39 -7.59 5.64
CA MET A 338 3.57 -7.76 7.09
C MET A 338 4.73 -8.70 7.41
N ARG A 339 4.84 -9.85 6.72
CA ARG A 339 5.96 -10.78 6.92
C ARG A 339 7.29 -10.09 6.61
N MET A 340 7.38 -9.40 5.47
CA MET A 340 8.59 -8.74 5.01
C MET A 340 9.00 -7.60 5.95
N ALA A 341 8.04 -6.78 6.41
CA ALA A 341 8.28 -5.73 7.41
C ALA A 341 8.92 -6.31 8.68
N ALA A 342 8.35 -7.41 9.18
CA ALA A 342 8.83 -8.05 10.41
C ALA A 342 10.20 -8.71 10.21
N VAL A 343 10.41 -9.47 9.13
CA VAL A 343 11.64 -10.23 8.90
C VAL A 343 12.82 -9.31 8.56
N LEU A 344 12.63 -8.36 7.64
CA LEU A 344 13.71 -7.45 7.23
C LEU A 344 14.18 -6.57 8.40
N SER A 345 13.24 -6.03 9.19
CA SER A 345 13.60 -5.21 10.35
C SER A 345 14.40 -6.00 11.39
N LYS A 346 14.05 -7.27 11.65
CA LYS A 346 14.82 -8.12 12.58
C LYS A 346 16.20 -8.44 12.05
N ASN A 347 16.33 -8.64 10.74
CA ASN A 347 17.62 -8.85 10.11
C ASN A 347 18.51 -7.60 10.24
N ALA A 348 17.97 -6.42 9.91
CA ALA A 348 18.69 -5.16 9.99
C ALA A 348 19.11 -4.81 11.43
N THR A 349 18.25 -5.10 12.42
CA THR A 349 18.50 -4.73 13.82
C THR A 349 19.21 -5.81 14.64
N ASN A 350 19.32 -7.03 14.12
CA ASN A 350 19.72 -8.21 14.89
C ASN A 350 18.92 -8.39 16.21
N ASP A 351 17.63 -8.04 16.18
CA ASP A 351 16.74 -8.08 17.35
C ASP A 351 15.39 -8.72 16.99
N THR A 352 15.11 -9.88 17.60
CA THR A 352 13.86 -10.63 17.37
C THR A 352 12.58 -9.90 17.78
N ALA A 353 12.69 -8.85 18.61
CA ALA A 353 11.58 -8.05 19.11
C ALA A 353 11.38 -6.73 18.34
N CYS A 354 12.14 -6.48 17.26
CA CYS A 354 12.12 -5.21 16.54
C CYS A 354 11.71 -5.38 15.06
N PRO A 355 10.41 -5.43 14.72
CA PRO A 355 9.25 -5.35 15.61
C PRO A 355 8.72 -6.72 16.09
N THR A 356 7.82 -6.67 17.05
CA THR A 356 6.94 -7.79 17.41
C THR A 356 5.82 -7.99 16.38
N ALA A 357 5.24 -9.19 16.33
CA ALA A 357 4.10 -9.47 15.45
C ALA A 357 2.88 -8.60 15.75
N ALA A 358 2.68 -8.25 17.03
CA ALA A 358 1.59 -7.37 17.47
C ALA A 358 1.77 -5.95 16.92
N GLU A 359 2.98 -5.41 16.93
CA GLU A 359 3.29 -4.09 16.36
C GLU A 359 3.10 -4.08 14.84
N THR A 360 3.59 -5.10 14.13
CA THR A 360 3.38 -5.25 12.68
C THR A 360 1.89 -5.33 12.32
N PHE A 361 1.13 -6.17 13.02
CA PHE A 361 -0.31 -6.29 12.80
C PHE A 361 -1.06 -4.99 13.13
N THR A 362 -0.65 -4.29 14.19
CA THR A 362 -1.20 -2.99 14.57
C THR A 362 -0.94 -1.95 13.49
N ALA A 363 0.25 -1.93 12.87
CA ALA A 363 0.59 -1.02 11.79
C ALA A 363 -0.30 -1.21 10.54
N ALA A 364 -0.67 -2.44 10.21
CA ALA A 364 -1.58 -2.78 9.11
C ALA A 364 -3.08 -2.59 9.45
N THR A 365 -3.42 -2.20 10.68
CA THR A 365 -4.80 -2.06 11.15
C THR A 365 -5.01 -0.71 11.87
N LEU A 366 -4.84 -0.63 13.19
CA LEU A 366 -5.06 0.59 13.98
C LEU A 366 -4.11 1.74 13.61
N GLY A 367 -2.84 1.42 13.29
CA GLY A 367 -1.84 2.39 12.83
C GLY A 367 -2.23 3.01 11.50
N ALA A 368 -2.63 2.17 10.55
CA ALA A 368 -3.16 2.58 9.26
C ALA A 368 -4.46 3.39 9.39
N ALA A 369 -5.41 2.92 10.19
CA ALA A 369 -6.67 3.62 10.46
C ALA A 369 -6.43 5.02 11.05
N ARG A 370 -5.48 5.13 11.99
CA ARG A 370 -5.00 6.42 12.52
C ARG A 370 -4.43 7.31 11.42
N ALA A 371 -3.61 6.76 10.54
CA ALA A 371 -3.00 7.52 9.44
C ALA A 371 -4.01 8.06 8.43
N LEU A 372 -5.14 7.38 8.28
CA LEU A 372 -6.25 7.80 7.43
C LEU A 372 -7.25 8.72 8.16
N GLY A 373 -7.02 9.04 9.44
CA GLY A 373 -7.95 9.83 10.24
C GLY A 373 -9.29 9.14 10.53
N ARG A 374 -9.31 7.80 10.56
CA ARG A 374 -10.52 6.99 10.70
C ARG A 374 -10.46 6.09 11.92
N ASP A 375 -11.14 6.46 12.99
CA ASP A 375 -11.20 5.65 14.20
C ASP A 375 -12.18 4.48 14.08
N ASP A 376 -13.13 4.53 13.15
CA ASP A 376 -14.11 3.48 12.86
C ASP A 376 -13.57 2.31 12.02
N LEU A 377 -12.30 2.36 11.58
CA LEU A 377 -11.61 1.32 10.81
C LEU A 377 -10.52 0.60 11.63
N GLY A 378 -10.01 -0.51 11.12
CA GLY A 378 -8.88 -1.23 11.70
C GLY A 378 -9.15 -1.88 13.07
N ARG A 379 -10.41 -1.94 13.52
CA ARG A 379 -10.83 -2.50 14.80
C ARG A 379 -12.13 -3.28 14.69
N LEU A 380 -12.27 -4.35 15.47
CA LEU A 380 -13.55 -5.04 15.68
C LEU A 380 -14.13 -4.61 17.03
N ALA A 381 -15.07 -3.66 17.01
CA ALA A 381 -15.81 -3.20 18.17
C ALA A 381 -17.18 -2.64 17.74
N PRO A 382 -18.20 -2.64 18.63
CA PRO A 382 -19.47 -1.98 18.36
C PRO A 382 -19.28 -0.53 17.88
N GLY A 383 -19.99 -0.14 16.82
CA GLY A 383 -19.91 1.17 16.19
C GLY A 383 -18.82 1.32 15.12
N ALA A 384 -17.87 0.38 15.02
CA ALA A 384 -16.90 0.35 13.92
C ALA A 384 -17.56 -0.11 12.60
N LYS A 385 -16.91 0.20 11.46
CA LYS A 385 -17.35 -0.31 10.17
C LYS A 385 -17.21 -1.82 10.08
N ALA A 386 -18.14 -2.45 9.36
CA ALA A 386 -18.11 -3.87 9.05
C ALA A 386 -17.09 -4.18 7.94
N ASP A 387 -15.82 -3.84 8.22
CA ASP A 387 -14.64 -4.13 7.41
C ASP A 387 -13.91 -5.30 8.10
N VAL A 388 -14.17 -6.52 7.66
CA VAL A 388 -13.83 -7.78 8.36
C VAL A 388 -13.15 -8.75 7.40
N ALA A 389 -12.07 -9.40 7.84
CA ALA A 389 -11.50 -10.55 7.14
C ALA A 389 -11.61 -11.83 7.99
N ILE A 390 -12.02 -12.92 7.35
CA ILE A 390 -12.16 -14.26 7.92
C ILE A 390 -11.08 -15.14 7.31
N LEU A 391 -10.19 -15.66 8.15
CA LEU A 391 -9.10 -16.53 7.74
C LEU A 391 -9.38 -17.99 8.15
N ASP A 392 -9.09 -18.93 7.27
CA ASP A 392 -9.11 -20.35 7.55
C ASP A 392 -7.86 -20.78 8.35
N GLY A 393 -8.04 -20.88 9.67
CA GLY A 393 -7.03 -21.33 10.62
C GLY A 393 -6.79 -22.85 10.62
N ARG A 394 -7.50 -23.61 9.77
CA ARG A 394 -7.31 -25.06 9.61
C ARG A 394 -6.23 -25.38 8.57
N THR A 395 -5.86 -24.42 7.74
CA THR A 395 -4.84 -24.57 6.69
C THR A 395 -3.47 -24.96 7.25
N MET A 396 -2.70 -25.72 6.46
CA MET A 396 -1.38 -26.22 6.87
C MET A 396 -0.40 -25.11 7.25
N ASN A 397 -0.47 -23.94 6.60
CA ASN A 397 0.39 -22.81 6.93
C ASN A 397 -0.05 -22.08 8.21
N MET A 398 -1.32 -22.18 8.63
CA MET A 398 -1.80 -21.53 9.85
C MET A 398 -1.67 -22.41 11.09
N ARG A 399 -1.56 -23.73 10.93
CA ARG A 399 -1.41 -24.69 12.03
C ARG A 399 0.06 -24.99 12.37
N PRO A 400 0.40 -25.17 13.67
CA PRO A 400 -0.48 -25.08 14.85
C PRO A 400 -0.89 -23.64 15.18
N LEU A 401 -2.18 -23.42 15.43
CA LEU A 401 -2.75 -22.09 15.68
C LEU A 401 -2.70 -21.71 17.18
N ARG A 402 -1.49 -21.57 17.71
CA ARG A 402 -1.26 -21.21 19.13
C ARG A 402 -1.48 -19.72 19.40
N ASP A 403 -0.97 -18.88 18.51
CA ASP A 403 -1.00 -17.41 18.58
C ASP A 403 -1.44 -16.91 17.21
N PRO A 404 -2.71 -16.46 17.06
CA PRO A 404 -3.26 -16.12 15.75
C PRO A 404 -2.50 -14.97 15.09
N ILE A 405 -1.96 -14.01 15.85
CA ILE A 405 -1.25 -12.86 15.28
C ILE A 405 0.12 -13.29 14.74
N LYS A 406 0.85 -14.13 15.48
CA LYS A 406 2.11 -14.70 14.95
C LYS A 406 1.85 -15.60 13.75
N SER A 407 0.79 -16.40 13.77
CA SER A 407 0.40 -17.22 12.61
C SER A 407 0.13 -16.34 11.38
N ILE A 408 -0.64 -15.26 11.52
CA ILE A 408 -0.93 -14.30 10.45
C ILE A 408 0.36 -13.66 9.92
N VAL A 409 1.17 -13.03 10.78
CA VAL A 409 2.32 -12.24 10.34
C VAL A 409 3.43 -13.11 9.73
N TYR A 410 3.72 -14.29 10.29
CA TYR A 410 4.86 -15.09 9.83
C TYR A 410 4.47 -16.18 8.82
N TYR A 411 3.24 -16.69 8.86
CA TYR A 411 2.84 -17.85 8.07
C TYR A 411 1.55 -17.63 7.25
N GLY A 412 0.83 -16.53 7.50
CA GLY A 412 -0.34 -16.14 6.73
C GLY A 412 -0.02 -15.98 5.25
N ALA A 413 -0.99 -16.30 4.41
CA ALA A 413 -0.91 -16.11 2.97
C ALA A 413 -2.31 -15.79 2.47
N SER A 414 -2.43 -15.11 1.33
CA SER A 414 -3.72 -14.81 0.69
C SER A 414 -4.63 -16.04 0.56
N ARG A 415 -4.08 -17.23 0.28
CA ARG A 415 -4.84 -18.50 0.26
C ARG A 415 -5.52 -18.89 1.58
N SER A 416 -5.13 -18.30 2.71
CA SER A 416 -5.79 -18.52 4.01
C SER A 416 -6.98 -17.58 4.20
N VAL A 417 -7.16 -16.56 3.37
CA VAL A 417 -8.30 -15.64 3.45
C VAL A 417 -9.50 -16.29 2.77
N GLU A 418 -10.55 -16.51 3.54
CA GLU A 418 -11.76 -17.21 3.07
C GLU A 418 -12.85 -16.21 2.69
N THR A 419 -13.13 -15.24 3.55
CA THR A 419 -14.19 -14.26 3.34
C THR A 419 -13.69 -12.87 3.72
N VAL A 420 -14.02 -11.88 2.90
CA VAL A 420 -13.76 -10.47 3.19
C VAL A 420 -15.04 -9.69 3.04
N VAL A 421 -15.30 -8.85 4.03
CA VAL A 421 -16.46 -7.96 4.11
C VAL A 421 -15.94 -6.53 4.14
N VAL A 422 -16.49 -5.67 3.29
CA VAL A 422 -16.19 -4.23 3.26
C VAL A 422 -17.50 -3.46 3.37
N ASP A 423 -17.61 -2.59 4.36
CA ASP A 423 -18.82 -1.81 4.65
C ASP A 423 -20.08 -2.70 4.72
N GLY A 424 -19.94 -3.93 5.24
CA GLY A 424 -21.02 -4.92 5.36
C GLY A 424 -21.29 -5.77 4.12
N ARG A 425 -20.64 -5.48 2.99
CA ARG A 425 -20.76 -6.25 1.74
C ARG A 425 -19.66 -7.31 1.64
N VAL A 426 -20.05 -8.55 1.33
CA VAL A 426 -19.09 -9.62 1.03
C VAL A 426 -18.44 -9.36 -0.33
N VAL A 427 -17.12 -9.16 -0.34
CA VAL A 427 -16.31 -8.91 -1.56
C VAL A 427 -15.43 -10.10 -1.93
N VAL A 428 -15.08 -10.95 -0.96
CA VAL A 428 -14.46 -12.26 -1.18
C VAL A 428 -15.30 -13.31 -0.48
N LYS A 429 -15.56 -14.42 -1.13
CA LYS A 429 -16.29 -15.58 -0.58
C LYS A 429 -15.60 -16.87 -1.01
N ASP A 430 -15.36 -17.76 -0.06
CA ASP A 430 -14.67 -19.04 -0.27
C ASP A 430 -13.32 -18.86 -1.02
N GLY A 431 -12.59 -17.79 -0.70
CA GLY A 431 -11.30 -17.43 -1.31
C GLY A 431 -11.38 -16.89 -2.74
N ARG A 432 -12.58 -16.59 -3.24
CA ARG A 432 -12.82 -16.09 -4.61
C ARG A 432 -13.52 -14.74 -4.61
N VAL A 433 -13.21 -13.91 -5.61
CA VAL A 433 -13.92 -12.65 -5.85
C VAL A 433 -15.15 -12.94 -6.73
N PRO A 434 -16.39 -12.71 -6.25
CA PRO A 434 -17.57 -12.99 -7.04
C PRO A 434 -17.59 -12.19 -8.35
N GLY A 435 -17.90 -12.85 -9.46
CA GLY A 435 -18.00 -12.22 -10.79
C GLY A 435 -16.66 -12.06 -11.53
N VAL A 436 -15.55 -12.47 -10.95
CA VAL A 436 -14.24 -12.45 -11.60
C VAL A 436 -13.80 -13.86 -11.99
N ASP A 437 -13.53 -14.07 -13.27
CA ASP A 437 -12.79 -15.23 -13.75
C ASP A 437 -11.29 -14.92 -13.68
N GLU A 438 -10.62 -15.49 -12.68
CA GLU A 438 -9.20 -15.25 -12.43
C GLU A 438 -8.29 -15.80 -13.54
N HIS A 439 -8.72 -16.85 -14.27
CA HIS A 439 -7.94 -17.41 -15.37
C HIS A 439 -7.99 -16.48 -16.59
N VAL A 440 -9.20 -16.01 -16.94
CA VAL A 440 -9.37 -15.02 -18.01
C VAL A 440 -8.64 -13.72 -17.68
N LEU A 441 -8.70 -13.27 -16.42
CA LEU A 441 -7.98 -12.07 -16.00
C LEU A 441 -6.45 -12.27 -16.12
N ALA A 442 -5.92 -13.44 -15.73
CA ALA A 442 -4.51 -13.75 -15.88
C ALA A 442 -4.06 -13.75 -17.36
N GLU A 443 -4.85 -14.30 -18.28
CA GLU A 443 -4.57 -14.26 -19.72
C GLU A 443 -4.53 -12.82 -20.26
N ARG A 444 -5.43 -11.94 -19.79
CA ARG A 444 -5.43 -10.53 -20.19
C ARG A 444 -4.20 -9.78 -19.68
N ILE A 445 -3.77 -10.07 -18.44
CA ILE A 445 -2.54 -9.51 -17.88
C ILE A 445 -1.32 -9.97 -18.68
N GLN A 446 -1.27 -11.25 -19.07
CA GLN A 446 -0.20 -11.78 -19.94
C GLN A 446 -0.15 -11.00 -21.26
N ALA A 447 -1.28 -10.79 -21.92
CA ALA A 447 -1.34 -10.01 -23.17
C ALA A 447 -0.90 -8.54 -22.97
N ALA A 448 -1.27 -7.90 -21.85
CA ALA A 448 -0.83 -6.55 -21.51
C ALA A 448 0.69 -6.46 -21.25
N ALA A 449 1.25 -7.49 -20.61
CA ALA A 449 2.70 -7.62 -20.42
C ALA A 449 3.41 -7.70 -21.77
N GLU A 450 2.96 -8.56 -22.69
CA GLU A 450 3.54 -8.72 -24.03
C GLU A 450 3.52 -7.42 -24.84
N ARG A 451 2.41 -6.68 -24.83
CA ARG A 451 2.33 -5.35 -25.47
C ARG A 451 3.33 -4.35 -24.86
N THR A 452 3.49 -4.38 -23.54
CA THR A 452 4.44 -3.51 -22.84
C THR A 452 5.88 -3.86 -23.22
N LEU A 453 6.23 -5.15 -23.20
CA LEU A 453 7.58 -5.64 -23.54
C LEU A 453 7.98 -5.31 -24.98
N ALA A 454 7.03 -5.36 -25.92
CA ALA A 454 7.27 -5.02 -27.33
C ALA A 454 7.75 -3.58 -27.54
N THR A 455 7.42 -2.66 -26.64
CA THR A 455 7.76 -1.23 -26.76
C THR A 455 8.88 -0.77 -25.81
N VAL A 456 9.48 -1.69 -25.03
CA VAL A 456 10.57 -1.36 -24.07
C VAL A 456 11.72 -0.63 -24.76
N ARG A 457 12.14 -1.13 -25.92
CA ARG A 457 13.25 -0.57 -26.70
C ARG A 457 13.07 0.88 -27.13
N GLU A 458 11.82 1.30 -27.30
CA GLU A 458 11.48 2.65 -27.72
C GLU A 458 11.63 3.66 -26.58
N ARG A 459 11.54 3.17 -25.34
CA ARG A 459 11.46 3.97 -24.11
C ARG A 459 12.71 3.85 -23.24
N ASP A 460 13.46 2.77 -23.38
CA ASP A 460 14.77 2.63 -22.75
C ASP A 460 15.77 3.64 -23.31
N TRP A 461 16.48 4.33 -22.42
CA TRP A 461 17.48 5.34 -22.77
C TRP A 461 18.62 4.75 -23.63
N ALA A 462 18.97 3.48 -23.42
CA ALA A 462 20.00 2.77 -24.15
C ALA A 462 19.48 1.98 -25.36
N ARG A 463 18.17 2.06 -25.67
CA ARG A 463 17.52 1.32 -26.76
C ARG A 463 17.76 -0.20 -26.67
N ARG A 464 17.86 -0.75 -25.45
CA ARG A 464 17.95 -2.19 -25.20
C ARG A 464 16.62 -2.86 -25.48
N THR A 465 16.64 -4.11 -25.93
CA THR A 465 15.43 -4.95 -25.94
C THR A 465 15.06 -5.35 -24.51
N HIS A 466 13.85 -5.87 -24.32
CA HIS A 466 13.42 -6.32 -23.01
C HIS A 466 14.27 -7.50 -22.51
N GLU A 467 14.72 -8.40 -23.39
CA GLU A 467 15.61 -9.52 -23.03
C GLU A 467 17.04 -9.06 -22.69
N GLN A 468 17.48 -7.93 -23.23
CA GLN A 468 18.76 -7.32 -22.83
C GLN A 468 18.66 -6.61 -21.49
N MET A 469 17.50 -6.03 -21.16
CA MET A 469 17.26 -5.36 -19.88
C MET A 469 16.99 -6.34 -18.74
N SER A 470 16.21 -7.39 -19.01
CA SER A 470 15.85 -8.46 -18.09
C SER A 470 15.90 -9.79 -18.84
N PRO A 471 17.06 -10.48 -18.86
CA PRO A 471 17.16 -11.80 -19.47
C PRO A 471 16.39 -12.84 -18.65
N LEU A 472 15.91 -13.88 -19.32
CA LEU A 472 15.33 -15.05 -18.66
C LEU A 472 16.36 -15.69 -17.71
N SER A 473 15.87 -16.24 -16.60
CA SER A 473 16.72 -16.90 -15.59
C SER A 473 17.49 -18.10 -16.16
N PHE A 474 16.97 -18.74 -17.21
CA PHE A 474 17.61 -19.80 -17.96
C PHE A 474 17.48 -19.53 -19.46
N ALA A 475 18.51 -19.91 -20.23
CA ALA A 475 18.44 -19.85 -21.69
C ALA A 475 17.31 -20.72 -22.22
N LEU A 476 16.66 -20.27 -23.30
CA LEU A 476 15.71 -21.11 -24.03
C LEU A 476 16.44 -22.34 -24.57
N TRP A 477 15.79 -23.50 -24.47
CA TRP A 477 16.32 -24.73 -25.05
C TRP A 477 16.41 -24.56 -26.57
N ASP A 478 17.61 -24.75 -27.12
CA ASP A 478 17.90 -24.59 -28.55
C ASP A 478 17.55 -25.84 -29.37
N GLY A 479 16.90 -26.83 -28.74
CA GLY A 479 16.53 -28.09 -29.37
C GLY A 479 17.68 -29.09 -29.51
N LYS A 480 18.89 -28.76 -29.04
CA LYS A 480 20.05 -29.67 -29.09
C LYS A 480 20.19 -30.38 -27.75
N ALA A 481 20.51 -31.67 -27.84
CA ALA A 481 20.70 -32.57 -26.71
C ALA A 481 22.13 -32.51 -26.17
#